data_AF-W8YMV8-F1
#
_entry.id   AF-W8YMV8-F1
#
_cell.length_a   1.000
_cell.length_b   1.000
_cell.length_c   1.000
_cell.angle_alpha   90.00
_cell.angle_beta   90.00
_cell.angle_gamma   90.00
#
_symmetry.space_group_name_H-M   'P 1'
#
loop_
_entity.id
_entity.type
_entity.pdbx_description
1 polymer ?
#
loop_
_entity_poly.entity_id
_entity_poly.type
_entity_poly.pdbx_seq_one_letter_code
_entity_poly.pdbx_strand_id
1 'polypeptide(L)'
;MSYAIIRMQKFKQGDIKGLQFHHQRERESQTNPDIIPGAQELNYDLVNEQNIDYKQVIEEKIAERVARTVRRDAVIMCEFLITSDREFFEGLEPEKERLFFETALDFIKQEYGEQN
;
A
#
# COMPACT_ATOMS: atom_id res chain seq x y z
N MET A 1 -19.34 -17.40 5.00
CA MET A 1 -19.09 -16.32 5.98
C MET A 1 -17.75 -15.75 5.60
N SER A 2 -17.73 -14.47 5.23
CA SER A 2 -16.51 -13.78 4.82
C SER A 2 -15.70 -13.33 6.03
N TYR A 3 -14.37 -13.26 5.86
CA TYR A 3 -13.45 -12.81 6.91
C TYR A 3 -12.73 -11.55 6.48
N ALA A 4 -12.51 -10.64 7.43
CA ALA A 4 -11.58 -9.54 7.24
C ALA A 4 -10.15 -10.10 7.23
N ILE A 5 -9.37 -9.71 6.23
CA ILE A 5 -7.96 -10.09 6.09
C ILE A 5 -7.13 -8.82 6.24
N ILE A 6 -6.29 -8.78 7.27
CA ILE A 6 -5.26 -7.76 7.45
C ILE A 6 -3.94 -8.48 7.67
N ARG A 7 -3.02 -8.37 6.72
CA ARG A 7 -1.71 -9.00 6.79
C ARG A 7 -0.62 -7.97 6.63
N MET A 8 0.31 -7.93 7.58
CA MET A 8 1.48 -7.07 7.52
C MET A 8 2.69 -7.79 6.90
N GLN A 9 3.43 -7.08 6.06
CA GLN A 9 4.72 -7.51 5.53
C GLN A 9 5.79 -6.43 5.74
N LYS A 10 7.00 -6.86 6.14
CA LYS A 10 8.14 -5.99 6.44
C LYS A 10 9.04 -5.85 5.21
N PHE A 11 9.49 -4.62 4.95
CA PHE A 11 10.33 -4.30 3.81
C PHE A 11 11.57 -3.50 4.18
N LYS A 12 12.67 -3.80 3.49
CA LYS A 12 13.97 -3.13 3.60
C LYS A 12 14.18 -2.21 2.39
N GLN A 13 15.25 -1.42 2.43
CA GLN A 13 15.55 -0.43 1.40
C GLN A 13 15.63 -0.98 -0.03
N GLY A 14 16.13 -2.21 -0.20
CA GLY A 14 16.21 -2.86 -1.50
C GLY A 14 14.85 -3.24 -2.12
N ASP A 15 13.81 -3.39 -1.30
CA ASP A 15 12.50 -3.89 -1.73
C ASP A 15 11.59 -2.77 -2.25
N ILE A 16 11.80 -1.53 -1.78
CA ILE A 16 10.89 -0.40 -1.97
C ILE A 16 10.62 -0.09 -3.44
N LYS A 17 11.66 -0.11 -4.30
CA LYS A 17 11.48 0.26 -5.71
C LYS A 17 10.64 -0.76 -6.47
N GLY A 18 10.76 -2.04 -6.12
CA GLY A 18 9.91 -3.10 -6.67
C GLY A 18 8.44 -2.90 -6.27
N LEU A 19 8.19 -2.60 -5.00
CA LEU A 19 6.84 -2.33 -4.50
C LEU A 19 6.21 -1.11 -5.18
N GLN A 20 6.96 -0.03 -5.33
CA GLN A 20 6.50 1.17 -6.05
C GLN A 20 6.05 0.82 -7.47
N PHE A 21 6.89 0.09 -8.23
CA PHE A 21 6.53 -0.33 -9.59
C PHE A 21 5.24 -1.16 -9.62
N HIS A 22 5.05 -2.04 -8.63
CA HIS A 22 3.86 -2.87 -8.55
C HIS A 22 2.60 -2.09 -8.13
N HIS A 23 2.67 -1.22 -7.12
CA HIS A 23 1.52 -0.48 -6.60
C HIS A 23 1.05 0.60 -7.58
N GLN A 24 1.98 1.41 -8.06
CA GLN A 24 1.69 2.54 -8.95
C GLN A 24 1.62 2.13 -10.43
N ARG A 25 1.73 0.82 -10.71
CA ARG A 25 1.70 0.23 -12.06
C ARG A 25 2.63 0.94 -13.05
N GLU A 26 3.81 1.37 -12.60
CA GLU A 26 4.78 2.09 -13.45
C GLU A 26 5.35 1.24 -14.60
N ARG A 27 5.17 -0.08 -14.50
CA ARG A 27 5.62 -1.06 -15.51
C ARG A 27 4.57 -2.15 -15.68
N GLU A 28 4.48 -2.65 -16.90
CA GLU A 28 3.68 -3.85 -17.19
C GLU A 28 4.24 -5.07 -16.44
N SER A 29 3.36 -5.80 -15.78
CA SER A 29 3.71 -7.03 -15.08
C SER A 29 3.95 -8.16 -16.08
N GLN A 30 5.13 -8.79 -16.01
CA GLN A 30 5.49 -9.92 -16.88
C GLN A 30 5.27 -11.29 -16.21
N THR A 31 4.97 -11.31 -14.91
CA THR A 31 4.97 -12.52 -14.08
C THR A 31 3.63 -12.83 -13.45
N ASN A 32 2.78 -11.82 -13.24
CA ASN A 32 1.43 -12.00 -12.72
C ASN A 32 0.41 -11.94 -13.87
N PRO A 33 -0.15 -13.09 -14.30
CA PRO A 33 -1.16 -13.16 -15.36
C PRO A 33 -2.56 -12.71 -14.92
N ASP A 34 -2.79 -12.52 -13.61
CA ASP A 34 -4.11 -12.17 -13.05
C ASP A 34 -4.38 -10.65 -13.10
N ILE A 35 -3.39 -9.84 -13.48
CA ILE A 35 -3.58 -8.41 -13.70
C ILE A 35 -4.29 -8.22 -15.05
N ILE A 36 -5.48 -7.64 -15.01
CA ILE A 36 -6.29 -7.37 -16.20
C ILE A 36 -5.76 -6.10 -16.89
N PRO A 37 -5.25 -6.19 -18.13
CA PRO A 37 -4.77 -5.02 -18.86
C PRO A 37 -5.89 -3.98 -19.05
N GLY A 38 -5.56 -2.71 -18.83
CA GLY A 38 -6.50 -1.58 -18.94
C GLY A 38 -7.40 -1.36 -17.72
N ALA A 39 -7.53 -2.33 -16.80
CA ALA A 39 -8.29 -2.14 -15.55
C ALA A 39 -7.56 -1.26 -14.53
N GLN A 40 -6.26 -0.98 -14.74
CA GLN A 40 -5.45 -0.16 -13.84
C GLN A 40 -5.97 1.27 -13.67
N GLU A 41 -6.72 1.80 -14.64
CA GLU A 41 -7.38 3.12 -14.56
C GLU A 41 -8.48 3.18 -13.49
N LEU A 42 -8.95 2.02 -13.02
CA LEU A 42 -9.92 1.90 -11.93
C LEU A 42 -9.26 1.92 -10.55
N ASN A 43 -7.93 1.76 -10.47
CA ASN A 43 -7.22 1.84 -9.20
C ASN A 43 -7.20 3.28 -8.71
N TYR A 44 -7.14 3.45 -7.39
CA TYR A 44 -7.08 4.75 -6.75
C TYR A 44 -6.13 4.73 -5.57
N ASP A 45 -5.49 5.87 -5.32
CA ASP A 45 -4.74 6.15 -4.10
C ASP A 45 -5.62 7.00 -3.19
N LEU A 46 -5.73 6.61 -1.91
CA LEU A 46 -6.55 7.32 -0.92
C LEU A 46 -5.77 8.43 -0.20
N VAL A 47 -4.44 8.48 -0.36
CA VAL A 47 -3.54 9.39 0.35
C VAL A 47 -2.88 10.39 -0.60
N ASN A 48 -2.45 9.95 -1.78
CA ASN A 48 -1.72 10.79 -2.73
C ASN A 48 -2.58 11.12 -3.96
N GLU A 49 -2.55 12.37 -4.40
CA GLU A 49 -3.22 12.78 -5.64
C GLU A 49 -2.48 12.29 -6.89
N GLN A 50 -1.18 12.04 -6.77
CA GLN A 50 -0.30 11.61 -7.85
C GLN A 50 0.69 10.56 -7.36
N ASN A 51 1.26 9.85 -8.31
CA ASN A 51 2.37 8.92 -8.09
C ASN A 51 3.56 9.62 -7.40
N ILE A 52 4.15 8.94 -6.42
CA ILE A 52 5.28 9.45 -5.60
C ILE A 52 6.47 8.49 -5.65
N ASP A 53 7.68 9.01 -5.42
CA ASP A 53 8.84 8.14 -5.19
C ASP A 53 8.87 7.68 -3.72
N TYR A 54 8.51 6.41 -3.49
CA TYR A 54 8.44 5.82 -2.16
C TYR A 54 9.79 5.89 -1.44
N LYS A 55 10.89 5.66 -2.17
CA LYS A 55 12.22 5.69 -1.56
C LYS A 55 12.53 7.10 -1.05
N GLN A 56 12.28 8.11 -1.87
CA GLN A 56 12.49 9.51 -1.47
C GLN A 56 11.65 9.87 -0.24
N VAL A 57 10.34 9.60 -0.27
CA VAL A 57 9.44 9.94 0.85
C VAL A 57 9.83 9.23 2.14
N ILE A 58 10.19 7.95 2.08
CA ILE A 58 10.65 7.20 3.28
C ILE A 58 11.97 7.76 3.81
N GLU A 59 12.93 8.07 2.93
CA GLU A 59 14.23 8.63 3.32
C GLU A 59 14.07 10.01 3.98
N GLU A 60 13.22 10.88 3.42
CA GLU A 60 12.86 12.18 4.01
C GLU A 60 12.23 12.02 5.40
N LYS A 61 11.20 11.17 5.52
CA LYS A 61 10.53 10.89 6.80
C LYS A 61 11.46 10.32 7.87
N ILE A 62 12.42 9.49 7.49
CA ILE A 62 13.40 8.94 8.43
C ILE A 62 14.42 10.01 8.82
N ALA A 63 14.93 10.79 7.87
CA ALA A 63 15.92 11.84 8.15
C ALA A 63 15.39 12.90 9.13
N GLU A 64 14.10 13.25 9.06
CA GLU A 64 13.45 14.16 10.01
C GLU A 64 13.41 13.65 11.45
N ARG A 65 13.39 12.32 11.64
CA ARG A 65 13.16 11.68 12.95
C ARG A 65 14.40 10.99 13.51
N VAL A 66 15.36 10.65 12.66
CA VAL A 66 16.53 9.83 13.01
C VAL A 66 17.81 10.54 12.60
N ALA A 67 18.54 11.06 13.58
CA ALA A 67 19.81 11.75 13.36
C ALA A 67 20.99 10.81 13.00
N ARG A 68 20.79 9.49 13.10
CA ARG A 68 21.81 8.47 12.86
C ARG A 68 21.56 7.73 11.55
N THR A 69 22.63 7.24 10.95
CA THR A 69 22.54 6.38 9.76
C THR A 69 21.71 5.14 10.06
N VAL A 70 20.70 4.91 9.22
CA VAL A 70 19.84 3.72 9.27
C VAL A 70 20.67 2.49 8.92
N ARG A 71 20.50 1.39 9.66
CA ARG A 71 21.18 0.14 9.35
C ARG A 71 20.69 -0.39 8.01
N ARG A 72 21.59 -0.97 7.21
CA ARG A 72 21.26 -1.51 5.87
C ARG A 72 20.17 -2.60 5.92
N ASP A 73 20.09 -3.35 7.00
CA ASP A 73 19.13 -4.44 7.20
C ASP A 73 17.84 -4.00 7.92
N ALA A 74 17.71 -2.70 8.24
CA ALA A 74 16.54 -2.17 8.91
C ALA A 74 15.28 -2.37 8.05
N VAL A 75 14.19 -2.71 8.73
CA VAL A 75 12.86 -2.60 8.17
C VAL A 75 12.50 -1.12 8.16
N ILE A 76 12.27 -0.58 6.97
CA ILE A 76 11.97 0.85 6.78
C ILE A 76 10.52 1.10 6.41
N MET A 77 9.78 0.05 6.06
CA MET A 77 8.36 0.11 5.73
C MET A 77 7.66 -1.18 6.16
N CYS A 78 6.44 -1.04 6.67
CA CYS A 78 5.50 -2.14 6.89
C CYS A 78 4.30 -1.90 5.97
N GLU A 79 4.02 -2.85 5.08
CA GLU A 79 2.84 -2.83 4.22
C GLU A 79 1.73 -3.65 4.88
N PHE A 80 0.50 -3.17 4.79
CA PHE A 80 -0.68 -3.91 5.21
C PHE A 80 -1.54 -4.23 3.99
N LEU A 81 -1.66 -5.52 3.66
CA LEU A 81 -2.68 -6.01 2.73
C LEU A 81 -3.99 -6.09 3.50
N ILE A 82 -4.97 -5.28 3.09
CA ILE A 82 -6.31 -5.26 3.67
C ILE A 82 -7.31 -5.70 2.61
N THR A 83 -8.03 -6.79 2.85
CA THR A 83 -8.97 -7.36 1.88
C THR A 83 -9.96 -8.32 2.56
N SER A 84 -10.76 -9.03 1.78
CA SER A 84 -11.67 -10.10 2.17
C SER A 84 -11.75 -11.14 1.04
N ASP A 85 -12.73 -12.04 1.09
CA ASP A 85 -13.01 -12.97 -0.01
C ASP A 85 -13.76 -12.29 -1.16
N ARG A 86 -13.87 -13.01 -2.28
CA ARG A 86 -14.54 -12.51 -3.48
C ARG A 86 -16.03 -12.27 -3.23
N GLU A 87 -16.69 -13.19 -2.53
CA GLU A 87 -18.11 -13.11 -2.22
C GLU A 87 -18.46 -11.83 -1.43
N PHE A 88 -17.55 -11.33 -0.60
CA PHE A 88 -17.72 -10.06 0.11
C PHE A 88 -17.82 -8.87 -0.85
N PHE A 89 -16.95 -8.80 -1.86
CA PHE A 89 -16.88 -7.64 -2.78
C PHE A 89 -17.87 -7.71 -3.94
N GLU A 90 -18.26 -8.90 -4.42
CA GLU A 90 -19.16 -9.02 -5.57
C GLU A 90 -20.54 -8.35 -5.40
N GLY A 91 -20.98 -8.15 -4.14
CA GLY A 91 -22.24 -7.49 -3.82
C GLY A 91 -22.12 -6.02 -3.43
N LEU A 92 -20.92 -5.43 -3.45
CA LEU A 92 -20.71 -4.04 -3.03
C LEU A 92 -20.87 -3.07 -4.19
N GLU A 93 -21.55 -1.96 -3.89
CA GLU A 93 -21.51 -0.77 -4.74
C GLU A 93 -20.11 -0.12 -4.62
N PRO A 94 -19.59 0.50 -5.69
CA PRO A 94 -18.27 1.12 -5.68
C PRO A 94 -18.03 2.08 -4.51
N GLU A 95 -19.06 2.82 -4.08
CA GLU A 95 -18.97 3.73 -2.95
C GLU A 95 -18.76 2.99 -1.62
N LYS A 96 -19.37 1.81 -1.45
CA LYS A 96 -19.20 0.98 -0.25
C LYS A 96 -17.85 0.26 -0.24
N GLU A 97 -17.39 -0.17 -1.41
CA GLU A 97 -16.03 -0.70 -1.56
C GLU A 97 -15.00 0.37 -1.18
N ARG A 98 -15.15 1.59 -1.70
CA ARG A 98 -14.26 2.69 -1.33
C ARG A 98 -14.31 3.00 0.17
N LEU A 99 -15.51 3.06 0.76
CA LEU A 99 -15.70 3.28 2.19
C LEU A 99 -15.02 2.19 3.04
N PHE A 100 -15.01 0.93 2.57
CA PHE A 100 -14.30 -0.16 3.24
C PHE A 100 -12.80 0.15 3.37
N PHE A 101 -12.16 0.60 2.28
CA PHE A 101 -10.73 0.94 2.29
C PHE A 101 -10.43 2.24 3.04
N GLU A 102 -11.30 3.25 2.96
CA GLU A 102 -11.17 4.49 3.76
C GLU A 102 -11.26 4.20 5.26
N THR A 103 -12.23 3.38 5.68
CA THR A 103 -12.38 2.97 7.09
C THR A 103 -11.16 2.19 7.58
N ALA A 104 -10.62 1.32 6.72
CA ALA A 104 -9.42 0.57 7.06
C ALA A 104 -8.17 1.46 7.15
N LEU A 105 -8.04 2.44 6.25
CA LEU A 105 -6.97 3.44 6.31
C LEU A 105 -7.04 4.24 7.61
N ASP A 106 -8.22 4.71 8.00
CA ASP A 106 -8.42 5.45 9.25
C ASP A 106 -8.04 4.61 10.48
N PHE A 107 -8.38 3.32 10.49
CA PHE A 107 -7.95 2.39 11.54
C PHE A 107 -6.42 2.29 11.61
N ILE A 108 -5.72 2.14 10.48
CA ILE A 108 -4.25 2.07 10.45
C ILE A 108 -3.63 3.40 10.90
N LYS A 109 -4.17 4.54 10.46
CA LYS A 109 -3.73 5.87 10.90
C LYS A 109 -3.89 6.07 12.40
N GLN A 110 -4.99 5.59 12.98
CA GLN A 110 -5.25 5.68 14.42
C GLN A 110 -4.28 4.82 15.22
N GLU A 111 -4.02 3.58 14.80
CA GLU A 111 -3.17 2.63 15.52
C GLU A 111 -1.67 2.94 15.38
N TYR A 112 -1.25 3.41 14.21
CA TYR A 112 0.18 3.59 13.89
C TYR A 112 0.60 5.04 13.67
N GLY A 113 -0.33 5.99 13.66
CA GLY A 113 -0.08 7.43 13.48
C GLY A 113 -0.15 7.86 12.03
N GLU A 114 -0.98 8.87 11.74
CA GLU A 114 -1.26 9.38 10.39
C GLU A 114 -0.02 9.89 9.63
N GLN A 115 0.98 10.41 10.36
CA GLN A 115 2.22 10.91 9.76
C GLN A 115 3.21 9.82 9.31
N ASN A 116 2.93 8.54 9.60
CA ASN A 116 3.74 7.41 9.13
C ASN A 116 3.32 7.02 7.71
#